data_AF-A0A2E5NES7-F1
#
_entry.id   AF-A0A2E5NES7-F1
#
_cell.length_a   1.000
_cell.length_b   1.000
_cell.length_c   1.000
_cell.angle_alpha   90.00
_cell.angle_beta   90.00
_cell.angle_gamma   90.00
#
_symmetry.space_group_name_H-M   'P 1'
#
loop_
_entity.id
_entity.type
_entity.pdbx_description
1 polymer ?
#
loop_
_entity_poly.entity_id
_entity_poly.type
_entity_poly.pdbx_seq_one_letter_code
_entity_poly.pdbx_strand_id
1 'polypeptide(L)' 'MNFNATLLGQVILIFIPIIVILSYYLGKRKTQTPKLATLIGLILAFIPPLALIYVAALVIKNDVRVSE' A
#
# COMPACT_ATOMS: atom_id res chain seq x y z
N MET A 1 14.43 -23.18 11.05
CA MET A 1 13.00 -22.86 10.84
C MET A 1 12.59 -23.40 9.47
N ASN A 2 11.48 -24.13 9.35
CA ASN A 2 10.95 -24.57 8.06
C ASN A 2 10.10 -23.45 7.46
N PHE A 3 10.66 -22.71 6.50
CA PHE A 3 9.92 -21.71 5.74
C PHE A 3 9.10 -22.39 4.65
N ASN A 4 7.77 -22.37 4.78
CA ASN A 4 6.88 -22.86 3.74
C ASN A 4 6.60 -21.73 2.73
N ALA A 5 7.25 -21.79 1.57
CA ALA A 5 7.10 -20.80 0.52
C ALA A 5 5.67 -20.74 -0.06
N THR A 6 4.94 -21.86 -0.06
CA THR A 6 3.55 -21.92 -0.53
C THR A 6 2.63 -21.14 0.39
N LEU A 7 2.76 -21.32 1.71
CA LEU A 7 2.00 -20.53 2.70
C LEU A 7 2.33 -19.04 2.59
N LEU A 8 3.61 -18.70 2.41
CA LEU A 8 4.05 -17.32 2.26
C LEU A 8 3.44 -16.67 0.99
N GLY A 9 3.43 -17.38 -0.13
CA GLY A 9 2.79 -16.93 -1.37
C GLY A 9 1.28 -16.70 -1.23
N GLN A 10 0.58 -17.59 -0.54
CA GLN A 10 -0.86 -17.43 -0.27
C GLN A 10 -1.16 -16.17 0.56
N VAL A 11 -0.33 -15.90 1.58
CA VAL A 11 -0.46 -14.68 2.39
C VAL A 11 -0.24 -13.44 1.53
N ILE A 12 0.80 -13.42 0.68
CA ILE A 12 1.07 -12.29 -0.23
C ILE A 12 -0.09 -12.06 -1.20
N LEU A 13 -0.69 -13.13 -1.76
CA LEU A 13 -1.81 -13.01 -2.69
C LEU A 13 -3.04 -12.31 -2.08
N ILE A 14 -3.31 -12.54 -0.78
CA ILE A 14 -4.39 -11.86 -0.06
C ILE A 14 -3.97 -10.44 0.36
N PHE A 15 -2.68 -10.25 0.66
CA PHE A 15 -2.14 -8.98 1.11
C PHE A 15 -2.11 -7.90 0.01
N ILE A 16 -1.79 -8.28 -1.23
CA ILE A 16 -1.73 -7.36 -2.38
C ILE A 16 -3.02 -6.54 -2.55
N PRO A 17 -4.22 -7.13 -2.69
CA PRO A 17 -5.43 -6.34 -2.90
C PRO A 17 -5.73 -5.40 -1.72
N ILE A 18 -5.40 -5.79 -0.48
CA ILE A 18 -5.57 -4.95 0.70
C ILE A 18 -4.71 -3.69 0.58
N ILE A 19 -3.42 -3.85 0.27
CA ILE A 19 -2.51 -2.71 0.13
C ILE A 19 -2.90 -1.82 -1.04
N VAL A 20 -3.30 -2.39 -2.18
CA VAL A 20 -3.75 -1.62 -3.35
C VAL A 20 -4.95 -0.75 -3.00
N ILE A 21 -5.96 -1.32 -2.33
CA ILE A 21 -7.16 -0.57 -1.92
C ILE A 21 -6.79 0.54 -0.93
N LEU A 22 -5.94 0.24 0.07
CA LEU A 22 -5.49 1.22 1.06
C LEU A 22 -4.69 2.35 0.41
N SER A 23 -3.73 2.03 -0.46
CA SER A 23 -2.91 3.01 -1.18
C SER A 23 -3.74 3.87 -2.13
N TYR A 24 -4.77 3.33 -2.78
CA TYR A 24 -5.69 4.12 -3.60
C TYR A 24 -6.54 5.06 -2.74
N TYR A 25 -7.13 4.55 -1.66
CA TYR A 25 -7.97 5.33 -0.75
C TYR A 25 -7.19 6.47 -0.09
N LEU A 26 -6.01 6.17 0.46
CA LEU A 26 -5.13 7.16 1.06
C LEU A 26 -4.54 8.10 0.00
N GLY A 27 -4.13 7.56 -1.15
CA GLY A 27 -3.61 8.33 -2.27
C GLY A 27 -4.61 9.39 -2.75
N LYS A 28 -5.91 9.06 -2.82
CA LYS A 28 -6.96 10.00 -3.24
C LYS A 28 -7.13 11.19 -2.30
N ARG A 29 -6.92 11.00 -0.99
CA ARG A 29 -7.09 12.05 0.02
C ARG A 29 -5.79 12.81 0.32
N LYS A 30 -4.66 12.12 0.25
CA LYS A 30 -3.38 12.60 0.78
C LYS A 30 -2.32 12.86 -0.29
N THR A 31 -2.57 12.56 -1.56
CA THR A 31 -1.62 12.81 -2.65
C THR A 31 -2.30 13.50 -3.83
N GLN A 32 -1.53 14.29 -4.59
CA GLN A 32 -2.02 14.91 -5.83
C GLN A 32 -2.14 13.89 -6.98
N THR A 33 -1.49 12.73 -6.83
CA THR A 33 -1.37 11.70 -7.87
C THR A 33 -1.78 10.32 -7.35
N PRO A 34 -3.09 10.09 -7.11
CA PRO A 34 -3.59 8.82 -6.54
C PRO A 34 -3.19 7.59 -7.36
N LYS A 35 -3.08 7.72 -8.69
CA LYS A 35 -2.64 6.64 -9.59
C LYS A 35 -1.21 6.18 -9.28
N LEU A 36 -0.29 7.12 -9.06
CA LEU A 36 1.10 6.82 -8.73
C LEU A 36 1.21 6.22 -7.32
N ALA A 37 0.46 6.76 -6.35
CA ALA A 37 0.42 6.21 -5.00
C ALA A 37 -0.04 4.74 -4.98
N THR A 38 -1.06 4.42 -5.78
CA THR A 38 -1.58 3.05 -5.92
C THR A 38 -0.57 2.13 -6.59
N LEU A 39 0.11 2.59 -7.64
CA LEU A 39 1.15 1.83 -8.34
C LEU A 39 2.33 1.50 -7.43
N ILE A 40 2.78 2.46 -6.63
CA ILE A 40 3.84 2.25 -5.64
C ILE A 40 3.37 1.25 -4.59
N GLY A 41 2.15 1.40 -4.07
CA GLY A 41 1.55 0.43 -3.13
C GLY A 41 1.51 -0.99 -3.69
N LEU A 42 1.10 -1.16 -4.95
CA LEU A 42 1.07 -2.45 -5.64
C LEU A 42 2.46 -3.09 -5.74
N ILE A 43 3.48 -2.33 -6.15
CA ILE A 43 4.85 -2.84 -6.28
C ILE A 43 5.41 -3.21 -4.90
N LEU A 44 5.17 -2.39 -3.89
CA LEU A 44 5.66 -2.64 -2.53
C LEU A 44 4.91 -3.80 -1.84
N ALA A 45 3.69 -4.14 -2.26
CA ALA A 45 2.92 -5.23 -1.66
C ALA A 45 3.55 -6.62 -1.84
N PHE A 46 4.47 -6.79 -2.79
CA PHE A 46 5.27 -8.01 -2.93
C PHE A 46 6.28 -8.20 -1.78
N ILE A 47 6.58 -7.12 -1.04
CA ILE A 47 7.47 -7.12 0.12
C ILE A 47 6.65 -6.58 1.30
N PRO A 48 5.92 -7.45 2.04
CA PRO A 48 4.91 -7.02 3.01
C PRO A 48 5.37 -5.97 4.03
N PRO A 49 6.60 -6.08 4.62
CA PRO A 49 7.09 -5.07 5.55
C PRO A 49 7.23 -3.67 4.90
N LEU A 50 7.71 -3.58 3.66
CA LEU A 50 7.88 -2.30 2.96
C LEU A 50 6.53 -1.68 2.62
N ALA A 51 5.56 -2.49 2.18
CA ALA A 51 4.20 -2.02 1.93
C ALA A 51 3.54 -1.42 3.18
N LEU A 52 3.73 -2.04 4.35
CA LEU A 52 3.22 -1.51 5.61
C LEU A 52 3.86 -0.17 5.97
N ILE A 53 5.18 -0.04 5.84
CA ILE A 53 5.89 1.23 6.07
C ILE A 53 5.36 2.32 5.14
N TYR A 54 5.17 1.99 3.86
CA TYR A 54 4.63 2.92 2.87
C TYR A 54 3.20 3.38 3.20
N VAL A 55 2.32 2.44 3.55
CA VAL A 55 0.95 2.78 3.97
C VAL A 55 0.97 3.61 5.25
N ALA A 56 1.82 3.30 6.22
CA ALA A 56 1.97 4.11 7.44
C ALA A 56 2.43 5.54 7.11
N ALA A 57 3.40 5.70 6.22
CA ALA A 57 3.85 7.01 5.73
C ALA A 57 2.72 7.77 5.03
N LEU A 58 1.90 7.07 4.22
CA LEU A 58 0.69 7.65 3.63
C LEU A 58 -0.31 8.08 4.71
N VAL A 59 -0.53 7.29 5.76
CA VAL A 59 -1.48 7.63 6.84
C VAL A 59 -1.07 8.91 7.58
N ILE A 60 0.22 9.04 7.90
CA ILE A 60 0.79 10.19 8.63
C ILE A 60 0.78 11.46 7.75
N LYS A 61 0.78 11.30 6.42
CA LYS A 61 0.75 12.43 5.51
C LYS A 61 -0.53 13.26 5.69
N ASN A 62 -0.40 14.58 5.69
CA ASN A 62 -1.55 15.48 5.71
C ASN A 62 -2.36 15.36 4.43
N ASP A 63 -3.67 15.56 4.55
CA ASP A 63 -4.58 15.58 3.41
C ASP A 63 -4.23 16.76 2.49
N VAL A 64 -4.40 16.56 1.18
CA VAL A 64 -4.17 17.65 0.23
C VAL A 64 -5.32 18.63 0.43
N ARG A 65 -5.01 19.88 0.84
CA ARG A 65 -6.01 20.93 0.92
C ARG A 65 -6.60 21.12 -0.48
N VAL A 66 -7.88 20.78 -0.64
CA VAL A 66 -8.67 21.31 -1.75
C VAL A 66 -8.85 22.77 -1.38
N SER A 67 -8.02 23.65 -1.94
CA SER A 67 -8.27 25.08 -1.88
C SER A 67 -9.55 25.32 -2.69
N GLU A 68 -10.64 25.65 -1.99
CA GLU A 68 -11.83 26.26 -2.59
C GLU A 68 -11.51 27.65 -3.12
#